data_AF-A0A5C5X0Q3-F1
#
_entry.id   AF-A0A5C5X0Q3-F1
#
_cell.length_a   1.000
_cell.length_b   1.000
_cell.length_c   1.000
_cell.angle_alpha   90.00
_cell.angle_beta   90.00
_cell.angle_gamma   90.00
#
_symmetry.space_group_name_H-M   'P 1'
#
loop_
_entity.id
_entity.type
_entity.pdbx_description
1 polymer ?
#
loop_
_entity_poly.entity_id
_entity_poly.type
_entity_poly.pdbx_seq_one_letter_code
_entity_poly.pdbx_strand_id
1 'polypeptide(L)'
;MARKRKQRRQQHGSAWRWKQTDCWYFTESGTKKRVALFDEDGKRIRGKENKEAAKLALARIKLVDELNPTPTVHNQKWTVARVFEVYLEDLHKTANPEWSKQVQN
;
A
#
# COMPACT_ATOMS: atom_id res chain seq x y z
N MET A 1 -15.59 -19.20 -30.95
CA MET A 1 -14.27 -19.69 -30.50
C MET A 1 -13.65 -18.70 -29.52
N ALA A 2 -13.82 -18.89 -28.21
CA ALA A 2 -13.26 -17.99 -27.20
C ALA A 2 -11.72 -18.06 -27.23
N ARG A 3 -11.04 -16.92 -27.46
CA ARG A 3 -9.57 -16.83 -27.45
C ARG A 3 -9.06 -17.34 -26.08
N LYS A 4 -8.32 -18.46 -26.08
CA LYS A 4 -7.60 -18.94 -24.89
C LYS A 4 -6.68 -17.83 -24.40
N ARG A 5 -7.05 -17.18 -23.30
CA ARG A 5 -6.27 -16.11 -22.68
C ARG A 5 -4.92 -16.72 -22.30
N LYS A 6 -3.84 -16.26 -22.93
CA LYS A 6 -2.46 -16.71 -22.66
C LYS A 6 -2.28 -16.69 -21.14
N GLN A 7 -2.04 -17.85 -20.53
CA GLN A 7 -1.92 -18.00 -19.08
C GLN A 7 -0.75 -17.11 -18.64
N ARG A 8 -1.10 -15.92 -18.14
CA ARG A 8 -0.13 -14.90 -17.78
C ARG A 8 0.68 -15.46 -16.62
N ARG A 9 2.00 -15.42 -16.75
CA ARG A 9 2.88 -16.35 -16.03
C ARG A 9 2.77 -16.32 -14.52
N GLN A 10 2.28 -15.24 -13.89
CA GLN A 10 1.64 -15.25 -12.55
C GLN A 10 0.73 -14.01 -12.42
N GLN A 11 -0.30 -14.11 -11.57
CA GLN A 11 -1.13 -12.95 -11.20
C GLN A 11 -0.31 -12.05 -10.27
N HIS A 12 -0.52 -10.73 -10.39
CA HIS A 12 0.07 -9.74 -9.50
C HIS A 12 -0.25 -10.08 -8.04
N GLY A 13 0.70 -9.89 -7.12
CA GLY A 13 0.52 -10.19 -5.71
C GLY A 13 0.71 -11.66 -5.31
N SER A 14 1.30 -12.48 -6.19
CA SER A 14 1.76 -13.85 -5.89
C SER A 14 3.28 -13.90 -5.67
N ALA A 15 3.71 -14.74 -4.73
CA ALA A 15 5.13 -15.03 -4.51
C ALA A 15 5.67 -15.88 -5.67
N TRP A 16 6.76 -15.42 -6.29
CA TRP A 16 7.41 -16.10 -7.40
C TRP A 16 8.88 -16.35 -7.11
N ARG A 17 9.37 -17.49 -7.57
CA ARG A 17 10.74 -17.95 -7.37
C ARG A 17 11.61 -17.54 -8.54
N TRP A 18 12.77 -16.96 -8.25
CA TRP A 18 13.82 -16.75 -9.24
C TRP A 18 14.71 -18.00 -9.33
N LYS A 19 14.71 -18.69 -10.47
CA LYS A 19 15.40 -19.99 -10.61
C LYS A 19 16.92 -19.91 -10.42
N GLN A 20 17.56 -18.82 -10.83
CA GLN A 20 19.02 -18.64 -10.78
C GLN A 20 19.57 -18.43 -9.36
N THR A 21 18.89 -17.66 -8.52
CA THR A 21 19.32 -17.33 -7.16
C THR A 21 18.58 -18.16 -6.10
N ASP A 22 17.66 -19.00 -6.55
CA ASP A 22 16.71 -19.76 -5.75
C ASP A 22 15.91 -18.93 -4.74
N CYS A 23 15.87 -17.61 -4.89
CA CYS A 23 15.22 -16.71 -3.94
C CYS A 23 13.76 -16.47 -4.32
N TRP A 24 12.94 -16.27 -3.29
CA TRP A 24 11.54 -15.89 -3.46
C TRP A 24 11.36 -14.38 -3.44
N TYR A 25 10.50 -13.90 -4.34
CA TYR A 25 10.17 -12.49 -4.52
C TYR A 25 8.66 -12.30 -4.61
N PHE A 26 8.21 -11.09 -4.34
CA PHE A 26 6.88 -10.64 -4.72
C PHE A 26 6.97 -9.27 -5.40
N THR A 27 5.94 -8.97 -6.19
CA THR A 27 5.72 -7.62 -6.72
C THR A 27 4.58 -7.00 -5.94
N GLU A 28 4.85 -5.87 -5.32
CA GLU A 28 3.87 -5.06 -4.60
C GLU A 28 2.81 -4.52 -5.57
N SER A 29 1.56 -4.47 -5.13
CA SER A 29 0.45 -3.97 -5.95
C SER A 29 0.59 -2.46 -6.15
N GLY A 30 0.55 -2.01 -7.41
CA GLY A 30 0.68 -0.59 -7.75
C GLY A 30 2.11 -0.15 -8.07
N THR A 31 3.13 -0.96 -7.75
CA THR A 31 4.52 -0.68 -8.13
C THR A 31 5.09 -1.77 -9.05
N LYS A 32 6.09 -1.43 -9.86
CA LYS A 32 6.86 -2.42 -10.65
C LYS A 32 8.06 -2.99 -9.88
N LYS A 33 8.15 -2.68 -8.58
CA LYS A 33 9.29 -3.06 -7.74
C LYS A 33 9.18 -4.53 -7.36
N ARG A 34 10.34 -5.19 -7.29
CA ARG A 34 10.49 -6.59 -6.87
C ARG A 34 11.11 -6.59 -5.49
N VAL A 35 10.42 -7.17 -4.52
CA VAL A 35 10.87 -7.23 -3.13
C VAL A 35 11.16 -8.69 -2.77
N ALA A 36 12.29 -8.94 -2.12
CA ALA A 36 12.65 -10.27 -1.65
C ALA A 36 11.78 -10.66 -0.46
N LEU A 37 11.38 -11.94 -0.39
CA LEU A 37 10.66 -12.49 0.75
C LEU A 37 11.65 -12.99 1.81
N PHE A 38 11.36 -12.64 3.05
CA PHE A 38 12.16 -12.99 4.21
C PHE A 38 11.37 -13.90 5.15
N ASP A 39 12.09 -14.80 5.79
CA ASP A 39 11.57 -15.67 6.83
C ASP A 39 11.50 -14.94 8.18
N GLU A 40 10.99 -15.62 9.22
CA GLU A 40 10.90 -15.11 10.59
C GLU A 40 12.26 -14.70 11.15
N ASP A 41 13.31 -15.44 10.81
CA ASP A 41 14.70 -15.16 11.20
C ASP A 41 15.35 -14.01 10.41
N GLY A 42 14.60 -13.31 9.55
CA GLY A 42 15.12 -12.25 8.67
C GLY A 42 16.01 -12.76 7.53
N LYS A 43 16.09 -14.08 7.32
CA LYS A 43 16.84 -14.68 6.21
C LYS A 43 15.99 -14.71 4.94
N ARG A 44 16.64 -14.57 3.78
CA ARG A 44 15.95 -14.70 2.48
C ARG A 44 15.44 -16.12 2.31
N ILE A 45 14.17 -16.27 1.95
CA ILE A 45 13.58 -17.58 1.68
C ILE A 45 14.17 -18.11 0.37
N ARG A 46 14.80 -19.28 0.45
CA ARG A 46 15.41 -19.97 -0.69
C ARG A 46 14.83 -21.37 -0.85
N GLY A 47 14.90 -21.94 -2.06
CA GLY A 47 14.53 -23.34 -2.28
C GLY A 47 13.07 -23.51 -2.69
N LYS A 48 12.77 -24.57 -3.45
CA LYS A 48 11.43 -24.82 -3.99
C LYS A 48 10.46 -25.29 -2.91
N GLU A 49 11.00 -26.02 -1.94
CA GLU A 49 10.34 -26.56 -0.76
C GLU A 49 9.76 -25.46 0.14
N ASN A 50 10.41 -24.29 0.20
CA ASN A 50 9.98 -23.16 1.03
C ASN A 50 8.89 -22.29 0.39
N LYS A 51 8.08 -22.88 -0.49
CA LYS A 51 6.93 -22.21 -1.12
C LYS A 51 5.88 -21.77 -0.11
N GLU A 52 5.66 -22.57 0.93
CA GLU A 52 4.67 -22.26 1.97
C GLU A 52 5.15 -21.13 2.86
N ALA A 53 6.42 -21.16 3.29
CA ALA A 53 7.07 -20.06 3.99
C ALA A 53 6.98 -18.74 3.18
N ALA A 54 7.21 -18.79 1.86
CA ALA A 54 7.09 -17.63 0.99
C ALA A 54 5.65 -17.07 0.93
N LYS A 55 4.63 -17.94 0.99
CA LYS A 55 3.22 -17.50 1.05
C LYS A 55 2.90 -16.87 2.40
N LEU A 56 3.38 -17.44 3.50
CA LEU A 56 3.17 -16.90 4.85
C LEU A 56 3.85 -15.54 5.01
N ALA A 57 5.10 -15.42 4.56
CA ALA A 57 5.82 -14.13 4.54
C ALA A 57 5.06 -13.07 3.74
N LEU A 58 4.53 -13.43 2.57
CA LEU A 58 3.72 -12.52 1.76
C LEU A 58 2.40 -12.14 2.45
N ALA A 59 1.74 -13.08 3.12
CA ALA A 59 0.53 -12.80 3.89
C ALA A 59 0.80 -11.85 5.06
N ARG A 60 1.92 -12.00 5.76
CA ARG A 60 2.38 -11.07 6.80
C ARG A 60 2.58 -9.67 6.26
N ILE A 61 3.25 -9.54 5.11
CA ILE A 61 3.48 -8.23 4.48
C ILE A 61 2.16 -7.57 4.09
N LYS A 62 1.21 -8.32 3.51
CA LYS A 62 -0.13 -7.79 3.17
C LYS A 62 -0.91 -7.36 4.41
N LEU A 63 -0.87 -8.15 5.49
CA LEU A 63 -1.53 -7.81 6.74
C LEU A 63 -0.94 -6.53 7.36
N VAL A 64 0.38 -6.37 7.32
CA VAL A 64 1.05 -5.14 7.77
C VAL A 64 0.66 -3.94 6.91
N ASP A 65 0.57 -4.10 5.59
CA ASP A 65 0.16 -3.03 4.66
C ASP A 65 -1.32 -2.62 4.87
N GLU A 66 -2.20 -3.57 5.24
CA GLU A 66 -3.59 -3.27 5.61
C GLU A 66 -3.70 -2.55 6.97
N LEU A 67 -2.88 -2.93 7.95
CA LEU A 67 -2.86 -2.31 9.29
C LEU A 67 -2.22 -0.93 9.29
N ASN A 68 -1.19 -0.74 8.46
CA ASN A 68 -0.52 0.52 8.24
C ASN A 68 -0.62 0.84 6.75
N PRO A 69 -1.78 1.34 6.26
CA PRO A 69 -1.85 1.85 4.92
C PRO A 69 -0.85 3.00 4.86
N THR A 70 0.33 2.75 4.31
CA THR A 70 1.25 3.83 3.99
C THR A 70 0.43 4.79 3.16
N PRO A 71 0.28 6.06 3.58
CA PRO A 71 -0.51 7.00 2.80
C PRO A 71 0.21 7.06 1.48
N THR A 72 -0.35 6.37 0.48
CA THR A 72 0.14 6.43 -0.88
C THR A 72 0.17 7.93 -1.10
N VAL A 73 1.33 8.49 -1.42
CA VAL A 73 1.43 9.92 -1.71
C VAL A 73 0.78 10.08 -3.08
N HIS A 74 -0.53 9.84 -3.16
CA HIS A 74 -1.39 10.15 -4.27
C HIS A 74 -1.58 11.66 -4.20
N ASN A 75 -0.47 12.32 -4.57
CA ASN A 75 -0.47 13.53 -5.36
C ASN A 75 -1.51 14.53 -4.88
N GLN A 76 -1.29 15.11 -3.69
CA GLN A 76 -1.96 16.30 -3.17
C GLN A 76 -3.40 16.48 -3.69
N LYS A 77 -4.21 15.43 -3.61
CA LYS A 77 -5.57 15.50 -4.12
C LYS A 77 -6.32 16.31 -3.08
N TRP A 78 -6.81 17.49 -3.47
CA TRP A 78 -7.65 18.33 -2.63
C TRP A 78 -8.82 17.48 -2.13
N THR A 79 -8.69 17.00 -0.91
CA THR A 79 -9.74 16.24 -0.25
C THR A 79 -10.73 17.26 0.29
N VAL A 80 -12.01 16.95 0.26
CA VAL A 80 -13.07 17.83 0.77
C VAL A 80 -12.75 18.31 2.18
N ALA A 81 -12.25 17.42 3.05
CA ALA A 81 -11.77 17.77 4.39
C ALA A 81 -10.74 18.92 4.39
N ARG A 82 -9.76 18.89 3.49
CA ARG A 82 -8.73 19.94 3.38
C ARG A 82 -9.30 21.26 2.87
N VAL A 83 -10.30 21.21 2.00
CA VAL A 83 -11.00 22.43 1.54
C VAL A 83 -11.82 23.03 2.68
N PHE A 84 -12.46 22.19 3.50
CA PHE A 84 -13.18 22.63 4.70
C PHE A 84 -12.24 23.30 5.71
N GLU A 85 -11.07 22.71 5.97
CA GLU A 85 -10.07 23.32 6.87
C GLU A 85 -9.63 24.70 6.38
N VAL A 86 -9.26 24.80 5.09
CA VAL A 86 -8.84 26.09 4.49
C VAL A 86 -9.97 27.12 4.53
N TYR A 87 -11.22 26.71 4.29
CA TYR A 87 -12.38 27.59 4.34
C TYR A 87 -12.68 28.08 5.77
N LEU A 88 -12.59 27.20 6.77
CA LEU A 88 -12.75 27.58 8.18
C LEU A 88 -11.65 28.53 8.63
N GLU A 89 -10.39 28.28 8.23
CA GLU A 89 -9.28 29.20 8.51
C GLU A 89 -9.51 30.59 7.90
N ASP A 90 -10.03 30.65 6.67
CA ASP A 90 -10.33 31.91 5.99
C ASP A 90 -11.49 32.65 6.67
N LEU A 91 -12.54 31.93 7.06
CA LEU A 91 -13.63 32.48 7.88
C LEU A 91 -13.12 32.99 9.23
N HIS A 92 -12.22 32.28 9.91
CA HIS A 92 -11.63 32.74 11.16
C HIS A 92 -10.77 34.00 11.01
N LYS A 93 -10.08 34.16 9.87
CA LYS A 93 -9.24 35.34 9.58
C LYS A 93 -10.06 36.56 9.15
N THR A 94 -11.16 36.34 8.44
CA THR A 94 -12.03 37.40 7.90
C THR A 94 -13.20 37.74 8.81
N ALA A 95 -13.47 36.92 9.84
CA ALA A 95 -14.52 37.16 10.81
C ALA A 95 -14.28 38.48 11.57
N ASN A 96 -15.29 39.33 11.52
CA ASN A 96 -15.40 40.53 12.33
C ASN A 96 -15.44 40.11 13.83
N PRO A 97 -14.69 40.74 14.77
CA PRO A 97 -14.54 40.27 16.16
C PRO A 97 -15.84 40.12 16.96
N GLU A 98 -16.91 40.77 16.50
CA GLU A 98 -18.27 40.65 17.03
C GLU A 98 -18.88 39.24 16.81
N TRP A 99 -18.61 38.62 15.65
CA TRP A 99 -19.17 37.31 15.28
C TRP A 99 -18.42 36.13 15.92
N SER A 100 -17.12 36.26 16.16
CA SER A 100 -16.32 35.22 16.83
C SER A 100 -16.76 34.97 18.29
N LYS A 101 -17.40 35.95 18.94
CA LYS A 101 -17.91 35.82 20.31
C LYS A 101 -19.22 35.04 20.41
N GLN A 102 -19.99 34.93 19.33
CA GLN A 102 -21.29 34.23 19.33
C GLN A 102 -21.17 32.71 19.17
N VAL A 103 -20.06 32.20 18.65
CA VAL A 103 -19.84 30.76 18.38
C VAL A 103 -19.23 30.04 19.59
N GLN A 104 -18.80 30.76 20.62
CA GLN A 104 -18.08 30.22 21.79
C GLN A 104 -18.97 29.88 23.00
N ASN A 105 -20.30 29.82 22.83
CA ASN A 105 -21.24 29.37 23.87
C ASN A 105 -21.69 27.92 23.67
#